data_AF-A0A9E5IAK3-F1
#
_entry.id   AF-A0A9E5IAK3-F1
#
_cell.length_a   1.000
_cell.length_b   1.000
_cell.length_c   1.000
_cell.angle_alpha   90.00
_cell.angle_beta   90.00
_cell.angle_gamma   90.00
#
_symmetry.space_group_name_H-M   'P 1'
#
loop_
_entity.id
_entity.type
_entity.pdbx_description
1 polymer ?
#
loop_
_entity_poly.entity_id
_entity_poly.type
_entity_poly.pdbx_seq_one_letter_code
_entity_poly.pdbx_strand_id
1 'polypeptide(L)' 'MQKNRPEGGVWGAWVPKERGTLCFVIRGGQILLIEKKRGLGAGKVNGPGGRIESGETPEEAA' A
#
# COMPACT_ATOMS: atom_id res chain seq x y z
N MET A 1 -22.01 -3.45 -0.74
CA MET A 1 -21.97 -3.98 0.64
C MET A 1 -21.05 -3.09 1.46
N GLN A 2 -21.61 -2.11 2.18
CA GLN A 2 -20.85 -1.32 3.16
C GLN A 2 -20.59 -2.23 4.36
N LYS A 3 -19.32 -2.58 4.60
CA LYS A 3 -18.93 -3.35 5.78
C LYS A 3 -18.54 -2.36 6.87
N ASN A 4 -19.37 -2.31 7.90
CA ASN A 4 -19.21 -1.59 9.15
C ASN A 4 -17.74 -1.61 9.62
N ARG A 5 -17.10 -0.43 9.68
CA ARG A 5 -15.83 -0.25 10.39
C ARG A 5 -16.13 -0.30 11.88
N PRO A 6 -15.30 -0.95 12.73
CA PRO A 6 -15.62 -1.11 14.13
C PRO A 6 -15.58 0.26 14.82
N GLU A 7 -16.68 0.65 15.46
CA GLU A 7 -16.64 1.68 16.50
C GLU A 7 -16.13 1.04 17.79
N GLY A 8 -15.01 1.55 18.30
CA GLY A 8 -14.49 1.23 19.63
C GLY A 8 -13.81 -0.13 19.78
N GLY A 9 -12.57 -0.25 19.31
CA GLY A 9 -11.68 -1.39 19.59
C GLY A 9 -10.25 -1.04 19.19
N VAL A 10 -9.32 -2.00 19.22
CA VAL A 10 -7.88 -1.80 18.90
C VAL A 10 -7.67 -1.00 17.59
N TRP A 11 -8.59 -1.11 16.64
CA TRP A 11 -8.60 -0.39 15.36
C TRP A 11 -8.93 1.10 15.45
N GLY A 12 -9.71 1.54 16.44
CA GLY A 12 -10.02 2.96 16.65
C GLY A 12 -8.84 3.74 17.25
N ALA A 13 -7.95 3.05 17.98
CA ALA A 13 -6.72 3.61 18.54
C ALA A 13 -5.47 3.29 17.70
N TRP A 14 -5.62 2.54 16.61
CA TRP A 14 -4.49 2.11 15.80
C TRP A 14 -3.93 3.27 14.97
N VAL A 15 -2.63 3.50 15.09
CA VAL A 15 -1.90 4.48 14.28
C VAL A 15 -0.87 3.74 13.42
N PRO A 16 -0.87 3.93 12.09
CA PRO A 16 0.15 3.32 11.23
C PRO A 16 1.53 3.87 11.57
N LYS A 17 2.52 2.98 11.68
CA LYS A 17 3.93 3.39 11.79
C LYS A 17 4.46 3.96 10.49
N GLU A 18 3.99 3.45 9.36
CA GLU A 18 4.38 3.89 8.02
C GLU A 18 3.15 3.93 7.11
N ARG A 19 3.13 4.88 6.18
CA ARG A 19 2.14 4.95 5.10
C ARG A 19 2.86 4.71 3.79
N GLY A 20 2.19 4.04 2.87
CA GLY A 20 2.73 3.73 1.56
C GLY A 20 1.64 3.54 0.53
N THR A 21 2.05 3.54 -0.71
CA THR A 21 1.20 3.41 -1.89
C THR A 21 1.33 2.00 -2.45
N LEU A 22 0.28 1.57 -3.14
CA LEU A 22 0.28 0.38 -3.98
C LEU A 22 -0.47 0.74 -5.26
N CYS A 23 0.26 0.83 -6.37
CA CYS A 23 -0.25 1.22 -7.67
C CYS A 23 -0.62 -0.01 -8.50
N PHE A 24 -1.81 0.02 -9.10
CA PHE A 24 -2.32 -1.05 -9.96
C PHE A 24 -2.34 -0.59 -11.42
N VAL A 25 -1.21 -0.78 -12.12
CA VAL A 25 -1.13 -0.53 -13.56
C VAL A 25 -1.70 -1.72 -14.31
N ILE A 26 -2.85 -1.51 -14.97
CA ILE A 26 -3.60 -2.57 -15.66
C ILE A 26 -3.64 -2.30 -17.15
N ARG A 27 -3.25 -3.28 -17.98
CA ARG A 27 -3.34 -3.22 -19.44
C ARG A 27 -3.71 -4.59 -19.99
N GLY A 28 -4.79 -4.65 -20.78
CA GLY A 28 -5.20 -5.89 -21.47
C GLY A 28 -5.50 -7.05 -20.52
N GLY A 29 -6.08 -6.79 -19.34
CA GLY A 29 -6.35 -7.81 -18.32
C GLY A 29 -5.11 -8.29 -17.54
N GLN A 30 -3.94 -7.70 -17.79
CA GLN A 30 -2.70 -7.98 -17.08
C GLN A 30 -2.39 -6.85 -16.11
N ILE A 31 -1.69 -7.17 -15.01
CA ILE A 31 -1.28 -6.22 -13.97
C ILE A 31 0.24 -6.20 -13.83
N LEU A 32 0.82 -5.00 -13.70
CA LEU A 32 2.25 -4.86 -13.47
C LEU A 32 2.60 -5.27 -12.03
N LEU A 33 3.58 -6.17 -11.90
CA LEU A 33 4.14 -6.59 -10.63
C LEU A 33 5.65 -6.34 -10.63
N ILE A 34 6.20 -6.11 -9.43
CA ILE A 34 7.63 -6.04 -9.16
C ILE A 34 8.05 -7.24 -8.30
N GLU A 35 9.32 -7.61 -8.39
CA GLU A 35 9.98 -8.42 -7.37
C GLU A 35 10.59 -7.51 -6.31
N LYS A 36 10.26 -7.75 -5.04
CA LYS A 36 10.84 -7.00 -3.94
C LYS A 36 12.28 -7.46 -3.70
N LYS A 37 13.24 -6.63 -4.09
CA LYS A 37 14.68 -6.94 -3.91
C LYS A 37 15.17 -6.85 -2.46
N ARG A 38 14.55 -6.00 -1.63
CA ARG A 38 15.00 -5.70 -0.25
C ARG A 38 13.83 -5.33 0.67
N GLY A 39 14.12 -5.30 1.98
CA GLY A 39 13.17 -4.86 3.02
C GLY A 39 12.04 -5.87 3.28
N LEU A 40 10.95 -5.39 3.89
CA LEU A 40 9.79 -6.22 4.23
C LEU A 40 9.22 -6.88 2.97
N GLY A 41 9.22 -8.21 2.95
CA GLY A 41 8.72 -9.01 1.83
C GLY A 41 9.74 -9.21 0.69
N ALA A 42 11.04 -9.05 0.94
CA ALA A 42 12.09 -9.40 -0.02
C ALA A 42 11.91 -10.84 -0.57
N GLY A 43 12.13 -11.03 -1.87
CA GLY A 43 11.93 -12.28 -2.60
C GLY A 43 10.47 -12.60 -2.95
N LYS A 44 9.51 -11.73 -2.58
CA LYS A 44 8.10 -11.86 -2.97
C LYS A 44 7.76 -10.89 -4.10
N VAL A 45 6.67 -11.21 -4.82
CA VAL A 45 6.06 -10.31 -5.81
C VAL A 45 5.01 -9.41 -5.17
N ASN A 46 4.89 -8.18 -5.65
CA ASN A 46 3.84 -7.23 -5.26
C ASN A 46 3.56 -6.24 -6.40
N GLY A 47 2.52 -5.40 -6.27
CA GLY A 47 2.37 -4.23 -7.14
C GLY A 47 3.46 -3.17 -6.88
N PRO A 48 3.77 -2.31 -7.86
CA PRO A 48 4.64 -1.16 -7.67
C PRO A 48 4.05 -0.17 -6.65
N GLY A 49 4.90 0.65 -6.06
CA GLY A 49 4.54 1.64 -5.05
C GLY A 49 5.69 1.90 -4.07
N GLY A 50 5.47 2.80 -3.13
CA GLY A 50 6.52 3.31 -2.25
C GLY A 50 6.03 3.65 -0.86
N ARG A 51 6.97 3.97 0.02
CA ARG A 51 6.66 4.70 1.26
C ARG A 51 6.33 6.14 0.87
N ILE A 52 5.36 6.76 1.57
CA ILE A 52 5.10 8.19 1.42
C ILE A 52 6.10 8.93 2.32
N GLU A 53 6.98 9.72 1.72
CA GLU A 53 7.96 10.53 2.45
C GLU A 53 7.34 11.86 2.94
N SER A 54 8.07 12.57 3.80
CA SER A 54 7.56 13.83 4.38
C SER A 54 7.34 14.89 3.30
N GLY A 55 6.09 15.32 3.15
CA GLY A 55 5.68 16.34 2.19
C GLY A 55 5.14 15.79 0.87
N GLU A 56 5.20 14.48 0.66
CA GLU A 56 4.60 13.85 -0.52
C GLU A 56 3.10 13.61 -0.33
N THR A 57 2.35 13.83 -1.39
CA THR A 57 1.02 13.27 -1.59
C THR A 57 1.11 11.78 -1.94
N PRO A 58 0.05 10.99 -1.70
CA PRO A 58 0.00 9.60 -2.16
C PRO A 58 0.25 9.47 -3.67
N GLU A 59 -0.20 10.43 -4.48
CA GLU A 59 -0.01 10.43 -5.93
C GLU A 59 1.45 10.66 -6.34
N GLU A 60 2.19 11.51 -5.62
CA GLU A 60 3.63 11.73 -5.85
C GLU A 60 4.48 10.53 -5.44
N ALA A 61 4.04 9.76 -4.44
CA ALA A 61 4.71 8.56 -3.95
C ALA A 61 4.36 7.28 -4.73
N ALA A 62 3.51 7.34 -5.76
CA ALA A 62 2.97 6.19 -6.49
C ALA A 62 3.79 5.78 -7.72
#